data_AF-A0A7W4UH59-F1
#
_entry.id   AF-A0A7W4UH59-F1
#
_cell.length_a   1.000
_cell.length_b   1.000
_cell.length_c   1.000
_cell.angle_alpha   90.00
_cell.angle_beta   90.00
_cell.angle_gamma   90.00
#
_symmetry.space_group_name_H-M   'P 1'
#
loop_
_entity.id
_entity.type
_entity.pdbx_description
1 polymer ?
#
loop_
_entity_poly.entity_id
_entity_poly.type
_entity_poly.pdbx_seq_one_letter_code
_entity_poly.pdbx_strand_id
1 'polypeptide(L)'
;MGFFRRNRDRTPAPPQAPAALPEARDLEPVDVAWFAGVRASFPGGASANDPETLGRRYDDALDAWGAGGGVGDPSTMVDGLGVALGDAVLARVPGGRWAVAADEHGREPAVVLPPPLSLTIFPRAAVARRWATGERGWVADFVGSLVGRLTDLSTGPSPEVEALASFALAHAVHSIVPEGGPLVPFCLLEEADGERSLHRFVGELRESVERARDHARASGAVRAAVAWDGYLTADGTRTDALFVEASDTGRSSVLRAQRYSPVPGRTAPVGEPVTLERGAPLL
;
A
#
# COMPACT_ATOMS: atom_id res chain seq x y z
N MET A 1 39.85 -41.88 -6.91
CA MET A 1 38.59 -41.92 -7.70
C MET A 1 37.42 -42.05 -6.73
N GLY A 2 36.82 -40.92 -6.32
CA GLY A 2 35.66 -40.90 -5.43
C GLY A 2 34.37 -40.82 -6.24
N PHE A 3 33.49 -41.80 -6.10
CA PHE A 3 32.19 -41.86 -6.78
C PHE A 3 31.19 -40.92 -6.09
N PHE A 4 30.83 -39.83 -6.79
CA PHE A 4 29.68 -38.99 -6.42
C PHE A 4 28.37 -39.73 -6.73
N ARG A 5 27.61 -40.12 -5.70
CA ARG A 5 26.19 -40.50 -5.85
C ARG A 5 25.37 -39.22 -6.04
N ARG A 6 24.92 -38.96 -7.26
CA ARG A 6 23.87 -37.98 -7.55
C ARG A 6 22.56 -38.47 -6.92
N ASN A 7 22.09 -37.76 -5.90
CA ASN A 7 20.76 -37.92 -5.33
C ASN A 7 19.73 -37.50 -6.40
N ARG A 8 19.04 -38.46 -7.01
CA ARG A 8 18.14 -38.25 -8.16
C ARG A 8 16.65 -38.24 -7.82
N ASP A 9 16.29 -38.26 -6.54
CA ASP A 9 14.88 -38.29 -6.10
C ASP A 9 14.54 -37.13 -5.17
N ARG A 10 14.68 -35.89 -5.67
CA ARG A 10 13.99 -34.74 -5.09
C ARG A 10 13.07 -34.16 -6.16
N THR A 11 11.91 -34.78 -6.31
CA THR A 11 10.77 -34.14 -7.00
C THR A 11 10.59 -32.77 -6.36
N PRO A 12 10.67 -31.65 -7.11
CA PRO A 12 10.36 -30.35 -6.56
C PRO A 12 8.94 -30.41 -6.03
N ALA A 13 8.75 -30.04 -4.76
CA ALA A 13 7.42 -29.85 -4.21
C ALA A 13 6.67 -28.89 -5.16
N PRO A 14 5.40 -29.17 -5.49
CA PRO A 14 4.61 -28.24 -6.28
C PRO A 14 4.67 -26.86 -5.63
N PRO A 15 4.71 -25.77 -6.42
CA PRO A 15 4.66 -24.43 -5.86
C PRO A 15 3.46 -24.35 -4.92
N GLN A 16 3.72 -24.06 -3.64
CA GLN A 16 2.65 -23.79 -2.68
C GLN A 16 1.79 -22.69 -3.28
N ALA A 17 0.48 -22.95 -3.38
CA ALA A 17 -0.46 -21.92 -3.77
C ALA A 17 -0.25 -20.73 -2.82
N PRO A 18 -0.28 -19.47 -3.33
CA PRO A 18 -0.16 -18.31 -2.46
C PRO A 18 -1.20 -18.44 -1.35
N ALA A 19 -0.74 -18.29 -0.09
CA ALA A 19 -1.61 -18.34 1.07
C ALA A 19 -2.80 -17.40 0.83
N ALA A 20 -4.02 -17.92 1.02
CA ALA A 20 -5.21 -17.12 0.87
C ALA A 20 -5.10 -15.90 1.79
N LEU A 21 -5.50 -14.72 1.29
CA LEU A 21 -5.54 -13.52 2.13
C LEU A 21 -6.43 -13.80 3.34
N PRO A 22 -6.02 -13.41 4.56
CA PRO A 22 -6.78 -13.67 5.76
C PRO A 22 -8.17 -13.04 5.65
N GLU A 23 -9.20 -13.85 5.84
CA GLU A 23 -10.58 -13.36 5.79
C GLU A 23 -10.90 -12.68 7.12
N ALA A 24 -11.18 -11.38 7.07
CA ALA A 24 -11.49 -10.59 8.26
C ALA A 24 -13.00 -10.47 8.45
N ARG A 25 -13.49 -11.00 9.57
CA ARG A 25 -14.89 -10.85 10.00
C ARG A 25 -15.02 -9.80 11.09
N ASP A 26 -16.20 -9.17 11.15
CA ASP A 26 -16.52 -8.25 12.23
C ASP A 26 -16.54 -8.95 13.60
N LEU A 27 -16.35 -8.17 14.67
CA LEU A 27 -16.37 -8.68 16.03
C LEU A 27 -17.76 -9.19 16.41
N GLU A 28 -17.82 -10.40 16.94
CA GLU A 28 -19.01 -10.97 17.55
C GLU A 28 -19.08 -10.58 19.05
N PRO A 29 -20.23 -10.73 19.72
CA PRO A 29 -20.36 -10.38 21.14
C PRO A 29 -19.31 -11.02 22.05
N VAL A 30 -18.87 -12.24 21.72
CA VAL A 30 -17.81 -12.95 22.45
C VAL A 30 -16.45 -12.26 22.29
N ASP A 31 -16.13 -11.78 21.09
CA ASP A 31 -14.88 -11.06 20.84
C ASP A 31 -14.90 -9.71 21.55
N VAL A 32 -16.03 -8.99 21.48
CA VAL A 32 -16.21 -7.72 22.19
C VAL A 32 -16.01 -7.88 23.70
N ALA A 33 -16.57 -8.95 24.29
CA ALA A 33 -16.38 -9.25 25.71
C ALA A 33 -14.91 -9.58 26.04
N TRP A 34 -14.22 -10.33 25.18
CA TRP A 34 -12.79 -10.61 25.32
C TRP A 34 -11.95 -9.33 25.28
N PHE A 35 -12.16 -8.46 24.28
CA PHE A 35 -11.49 -7.16 24.18
C PHE A 35 -11.74 -6.28 25.43
N ALA A 36 -12.96 -6.25 25.94
CA ALA A 36 -13.28 -5.52 27.16
C ALA A 36 -12.52 -6.08 28.38
N GLY A 37 -12.41 -7.41 28.50
CA GLY A 37 -11.62 -8.08 29.52
C GLY A 37 -10.13 -7.74 29.43
N VAL A 38 -9.55 -7.78 28.23
CA VAL A 38 -8.14 -7.41 27.99
C VAL A 38 -7.88 -5.94 28.31
N ARG A 39 -8.77 -5.03 27.90
CA ARG A 39 -8.66 -3.59 28.24
C ARG A 39 -8.78 -3.34 29.74
N ALA A 40 -9.64 -4.08 30.43
CA ALA A 40 -9.80 -3.96 31.88
C ALA A 40 -8.59 -4.50 32.66
N SER A 41 -7.93 -5.54 32.16
CA SER A 41 -6.73 -6.10 32.76
C SER A 41 -5.47 -5.30 32.46
N PHE A 42 -5.50 -4.41 31.44
CA PHE A 42 -4.38 -3.56 31.06
C PHE A 42 -4.56 -2.12 31.58
N PRO A 43 -3.98 -1.74 32.73
CA PRO A 43 -4.23 -0.45 33.37
C PRO A 43 -3.71 0.73 32.55
N GLY A 44 -4.48 1.83 32.45
CA GLY A 44 -3.99 3.05 31.78
C GLY A 44 -4.99 4.08 31.26
N GLY A 45 -6.29 3.75 31.17
CA GLY A 45 -7.32 4.71 30.74
C GLY A 45 -7.04 5.37 29.38
N ALA A 46 -7.44 6.62 29.18
CA ALA A 46 -7.26 7.36 27.92
C ALA A 46 -5.79 7.51 27.47
N SER A 47 -4.83 7.44 28.40
CA SER A 47 -3.39 7.44 28.11
C SER A 47 -2.85 6.11 27.59
N ALA A 48 -3.68 5.05 27.58
CA ALA A 48 -3.29 3.76 27.00
C ALA A 48 -3.04 3.82 25.48
N ASN A 49 -3.63 4.82 24.81
CA ASN A 49 -3.52 4.99 23.36
C ASN A 49 -2.40 5.98 22.95
N ASP A 50 -1.62 6.49 23.91
CA ASP A 50 -0.45 7.32 23.63
C ASP A 50 0.77 6.43 23.32
N PRO A 51 1.36 6.49 22.10
CA PRO A 51 2.44 5.58 21.68
C PRO A 51 3.69 5.66 22.54
N GLU A 52 4.03 6.85 23.05
CA GLU A 52 5.19 7.05 23.94
C GLU A 52 4.97 6.38 25.31
N THR A 53 3.78 6.56 25.87
CA THR A 53 3.39 5.89 27.12
C THR A 53 3.26 4.39 26.94
N LEU A 54 2.72 3.92 25.81
CA LEU A 54 2.64 2.50 25.49
C LEU A 54 4.03 1.87 25.29
N GLY A 55 4.94 2.58 24.63
CA GLY A 55 6.32 2.14 24.43
C GLY A 55 7.08 1.95 25.74
N ARG A 56 7.00 2.94 26.65
CA ARG A 56 7.60 2.80 27.98
C ARG A 56 7.06 1.59 28.76
N ARG A 57 5.74 1.37 28.70
CA ARG A 57 5.11 0.21 29.36
C ARG A 57 5.54 -1.12 28.75
N TYR A 58 5.69 -1.17 27.43
CA TYR A 58 6.23 -2.34 26.75
C TYR A 58 7.63 -2.66 27.28
N ASP A 59 8.51 -1.66 27.33
CA ASP A 59 9.89 -1.82 27.79
C ASP A 59 9.95 -2.22 29.27
N ASP A 60 9.15 -1.57 30.14
CA ASP A 60 9.04 -1.90 31.56
C ASP A 60 8.54 -3.34 31.80
N ALA A 61 7.55 -3.79 31.00
CA ALA A 61 7.01 -5.13 31.10
C ALA A 61 8.02 -6.18 30.63
N LEU A 62 8.78 -5.88 29.59
CA LEU A 62 9.85 -6.73 29.08
C LEU A 62 10.99 -6.86 30.13
N ASP A 63 11.34 -5.76 30.80
CA ASP A 63 12.31 -5.76 31.91
C ASP A 63 11.83 -6.61 33.09
N ALA A 64 10.59 -6.44 33.52
CA ALA A 64 10.02 -7.23 34.61
C ALA A 64 10.00 -8.72 34.29
N TRP A 65 9.67 -9.08 33.05
CA TRP A 65 9.68 -10.48 32.59
C TRP A 65 11.10 -11.06 32.56
N GLY A 66 12.07 -10.31 32.04
CA GLY A 66 13.48 -10.71 32.03
C GLY A 66 14.06 -10.87 33.44
N ALA A 67 13.74 -9.94 34.36
CA ALA A 67 14.16 -10.00 35.76
C ALA A 67 13.57 -11.21 36.51
N GLY A 68 12.37 -11.65 36.13
CA GLY A 68 11.75 -12.90 36.61
C GLY A 68 12.35 -14.17 36.02
N GLY A 69 13.44 -14.08 35.25
CA GLY A 69 14.08 -15.21 34.57
C GLY A 69 13.34 -15.68 33.32
N GLY A 70 12.39 -14.89 32.80
CA GLY A 70 11.54 -15.26 31.68
C GLY A 70 10.60 -16.44 31.98
N VAL A 71 10.38 -16.74 33.26
CA VAL A 71 9.55 -17.87 33.70
C VAL A 71 8.08 -17.45 33.72
N GLY A 72 7.29 -17.98 32.78
CA GLY A 72 5.86 -17.74 32.68
C GLY A 72 5.40 -17.55 31.24
N ASP A 73 4.10 -17.68 31.00
CA ASP A 73 3.49 -17.44 29.69
C ASP A 73 3.31 -15.92 29.47
N PRO A 74 3.99 -15.30 28.48
CA PRO A 74 3.85 -13.88 28.21
C PRO A 74 2.53 -13.54 27.50
N SER A 75 1.71 -14.52 27.13
CA SER A 75 0.53 -14.33 26.28
C SER A 75 -0.42 -13.26 26.80
N THR A 76 -0.73 -13.22 28.10
CA THR A 76 -1.62 -12.18 28.65
C THR A 76 -1.03 -10.76 28.49
N MET A 77 0.29 -10.61 28.63
CA MET A 77 0.96 -9.31 28.45
C MET A 77 0.99 -8.90 26.98
N VAL A 78 1.32 -9.87 26.11
CA VAL A 78 1.34 -9.68 24.64
C VAL A 78 -0.06 -9.34 24.11
N ASP A 79 -1.11 -9.97 24.64
CA ASP A 79 -2.50 -9.67 24.30
C ASP A 79 -2.87 -8.24 24.70
N GLY A 80 -2.57 -7.84 25.95
CA GLY A 80 -2.82 -6.50 26.46
C GLY A 80 -2.12 -5.41 25.65
N LEU A 81 -0.82 -5.58 25.42
CA LEU A 81 -0.01 -4.66 24.61
C LEU A 81 -0.45 -4.64 23.14
N GLY A 82 -0.85 -5.79 22.58
CA GLY A 82 -1.38 -5.89 21.23
C GLY A 82 -2.69 -5.12 21.06
N VAL A 83 -3.64 -5.30 21.99
CA VAL A 83 -4.90 -4.54 21.97
C VAL A 83 -4.64 -3.04 22.14
N ALA A 84 -3.80 -2.64 23.09
CA ALA A 84 -3.46 -1.23 23.28
C ALA A 84 -2.76 -0.62 22.05
N LEU A 85 -1.89 -1.37 21.37
CA LEU A 85 -1.25 -0.94 20.13
C LEU A 85 -2.27 -0.74 19.00
N GLY A 86 -3.22 -1.66 18.83
CA GLY A 86 -4.28 -1.51 17.84
C GLY A 86 -5.21 -0.34 18.15
N ASP A 87 -5.54 -0.11 19.42
CA ASP A 87 -6.31 1.05 19.86
C ASP A 87 -5.54 2.37 19.60
N ALA A 88 -4.22 2.39 19.81
CA ALA A 88 -3.37 3.55 19.50
C ALA A 88 -3.33 3.87 17.99
N VAL A 89 -3.38 2.84 17.13
CA VAL A 89 -3.50 2.99 15.67
C VAL A 89 -4.88 3.52 15.29
N LEU A 90 -5.96 2.90 15.79
CA LEU A 90 -7.34 3.31 15.49
C LEU A 90 -7.66 4.73 15.96
N ALA A 91 -7.05 5.17 17.06
CA ALA A 91 -7.18 6.55 17.54
C ALA A 91 -6.59 7.59 16.56
N ARG A 92 -5.73 7.17 15.62
CA ARG A 92 -5.01 8.04 14.68
C ARG A 92 -5.38 7.81 13.22
N VAL A 93 -6.09 6.73 12.91
CA VAL A 93 -6.47 6.35 11.54
C VAL A 93 -7.99 6.27 11.44
N PRO A 94 -8.66 7.32 10.93
CA PRO A 94 -10.10 7.32 10.78
C PRO A 94 -10.59 6.18 9.89
N GLY A 95 -11.77 5.63 10.23
CA GLY A 95 -12.44 4.61 9.43
C GLY A 95 -11.95 3.17 9.65
N GLY A 96 -10.83 2.97 10.35
CA GLY A 96 -10.40 1.64 10.77
C GLY A 96 -11.35 1.03 11.81
N ARG A 97 -11.36 -0.30 11.88
CA ARG A 97 -12.09 -1.05 12.92
C ARG A 97 -11.33 -2.28 13.37
N TRP A 98 -11.67 -2.78 14.56
CA TRP A 98 -11.27 -4.11 14.97
C TRP A 98 -12.08 -5.18 14.24
N ALA A 99 -11.41 -6.28 13.91
CA ALA A 99 -11.95 -7.47 13.29
C ALA A 99 -11.22 -8.70 13.83
N VAL A 100 -11.77 -9.89 13.57
CA VAL A 100 -11.04 -11.15 13.73
C VAL A 100 -10.65 -11.63 12.35
N ALA A 101 -9.34 -11.70 12.10
CA ALA A 101 -8.78 -12.27 10.89
C ALA A 101 -8.50 -13.75 11.11
N ALA A 102 -8.92 -14.58 10.15
CA ALA A 102 -8.66 -16.02 10.18
C ALA A 102 -7.79 -16.42 8.99
N ASP A 103 -6.79 -17.26 9.26
CA ASP A 103 -5.97 -17.91 8.25
C ASP A 103 -5.79 -19.41 8.58
N GLU A 104 -4.90 -20.08 7.85
CA GLU A 104 -4.57 -21.49 8.09
C GLU A 104 -3.85 -21.76 9.43
N HIS A 105 -3.35 -20.72 10.09
CA HIS A 105 -2.61 -20.80 11.35
C HIS A 105 -3.46 -20.43 12.57
N GLY A 106 -4.63 -19.82 12.39
CA GLY A 106 -5.60 -19.58 13.46
C GLY A 106 -6.44 -18.33 13.27
N ARG A 107 -7.03 -17.88 14.38
CA ARG A 107 -7.82 -16.64 14.45
C ARG A 107 -7.08 -15.63 15.31
N GLU A 108 -6.84 -14.44 14.77
CA GLU A 108 -6.14 -13.39 15.49
C GLU A 108 -6.89 -12.05 15.39
N PRO A 109 -6.94 -11.27 16.50
CA PRO A 109 -7.40 -9.89 16.46
C PRO A 109 -6.59 -9.04 15.49
N ALA A 110 -7.28 -8.31 14.62
CA ALA A 110 -6.67 -7.46 13.61
C ALA A 110 -7.38 -6.10 13.51
N VAL A 111 -6.63 -5.08 13.12
CA VAL A 111 -7.16 -3.78 12.72
C VAL A 111 -7.31 -3.79 11.20
N VAL A 112 -8.52 -3.56 10.71
CA VAL A 112 -8.83 -3.55 9.28
C VAL A 112 -9.22 -2.14 8.86
N LEU A 113 -8.57 -1.67 7.81
CA LEU A 113 -8.86 -0.39 7.17
C LEU A 113 -9.74 -0.62 5.94
N PRO A 114 -10.82 0.16 5.76
CA PRO A 114 -11.70 0.05 4.61
C PRO A 114 -11.00 0.51 3.31
N PRO A 115 -11.63 0.29 2.15
CA PRO A 115 -11.19 0.90 0.89
C PRO A 115 -11.01 2.43 1.01
N PRO A 116 -10.05 3.03 0.29
CA PRO A 116 -9.20 2.43 -0.74
C PRO A 116 -7.97 1.68 -0.20
N LEU A 117 -7.71 1.71 1.10
CA LEU A 117 -6.51 1.10 1.66
C LEU A 117 -6.61 -0.43 1.69
N SER A 118 -7.74 -0.97 2.14
CA SER A 118 -7.98 -2.42 2.25
C SER A 118 -6.83 -3.16 2.97
N LEU A 119 -6.29 -2.56 4.04
CA LEU A 119 -5.15 -3.09 4.78
C LEU A 119 -5.60 -3.79 6.07
N THR A 120 -4.90 -4.87 6.41
CA THR A 120 -5.06 -5.60 7.68
C THR A 120 -3.76 -5.51 8.47
N ILE A 121 -3.85 -5.00 9.70
CA ILE A 121 -2.75 -4.87 10.64
C ILE A 121 -2.97 -5.90 11.75
N PHE A 122 -1.90 -6.58 12.18
CA PHE A 122 -1.92 -7.56 13.25
C PHE A 122 -1.09 -7.06 14.45
N PRO A 123 -1.66 -6.23 15.34
CA PRO A 123 -0.91 -5.59 16.42
C PRO A 123 -0.30 -6.60 17.39
N ARG A 124 -1.06 -7.64 17.75
CA ARG A 124 -0.61 -8.70 18.66
C ARG A 124 0.59 -9.44 18.09
N ALA A 125 0.54 -9.88 16.84
CA ALA A 125 1.69 -10.49 16.17
C ALA A 125 2.91 -9.55 16.12
N ALA A 126 2.71 -8.25 15.91
CA ALA A 126 3.80 -7.27 15.93
C ALA A 126 4.48 -7.15 17.31
N VAL A 127 3.70 -7.21 18.40
CA VAL A 127 4.20 -7.25 19.78
C VAL A 127 4.90 -8.59 20.06
N ALA A 128 4.26 -9.71 19.73
CA ALA A 128 4.77 -11.05 20.00
C ALA A 128 6.15 -11.29 19.37
N ARG A 129 6.32 -10.88 18.10
CA ARG A 129 7.61 -11.00 17.39
C ARG A 129 8.73 -10.23 18.08
N ARG A 130 8.44 -9.01 18.54
CA ARG A 130 9.44 -8.13 19.18
C ARG A 130 9.72 -8.54 20.61
N TRP A 131 8.71 -9.02 21.31
CA TRP A 131 8.88 -9.63 22.64
C TRP A 131 9.84 -10.82 22.58
N ALA A 132 9.69 -11.69 21.57
CA ALA A 132 10.55 -12.85 21.40
C ALA A 132 12.02 -12.49 21.12
N THR A 133 12.29 -11.32 20.53
CA THR A 133 13.64 -10.83 20.26
C THR A 133 14.17 -9.85 21.32
N GLY A 134 13.32 -9.42 22.24
CA GLY A 134 13.65 -8.40 23.23
C GLY A 134 13.91 -7.00 22.64
N GLU A 135 13.32 -6.69 21.48
CA GLU A 135 13.45 -5.39 20.80
C GLU A 135 12.80 -4.26 21.60
N ARG A 136 13.49 -3.11 21.77
CA ARG A 136 13.05 -1.99 22.61
C ARG A 136 12.85 -0.70 21.84
N GLY A 137 12.12 0.25 22.42
CA GLY A 137 11.97 1.60 21.89
C GLY A 137 11.25 1.69 20.53
N TRP A 138 10.53 0.63 20.13
CA TRP A 138 10.00 0.51 18.77
C TRP A 138 8.56 1.04 18.62
N VAL A 139 7.79 1.11 19.72
CA VAL A 139 6.33 1.30 19.66
C VAL A 139 5.95 2.66 19.07
N ALA A 140 6.54 3.74 19.56
CA ALA A 140 6.23 5.09 19.10
C ALA A 140 6.57 5.26 17.61
N ASP A 141 7.78 4.84 17.21
CA ASP A 141 8.24 4.87 15.82
C ASP A 141 7.38 3.99 14.91
N PHE A 142 6.97 2.81 15.37
CA PHE A 142 6.10 1.92 14.62
C PHE A 142 4.74 2.56 14.36
N VAL A 143 4.09 3.13 15.40
CA VAL A 143 2.80 3.80 15.25
C VAL A 143 2.94 5.04 14.35
N GLY A 144 3.96 5.88 14.57
CA GLY A 144 4.21 7.07 13.76
C GLY A 144 4.44 6.74 12.29
N SER A 145 5.32 5.77 12.00
CA SER A 145 5.62 5.33 10.64
C SER A 145 4.44 4.66 9.95
N LEU A 146 3.58 3.96 10.69
CA LEU A 146 2.37 3.37 10.16
C LEU A 146 1.34 4.45 9.84
N VAL A 147 1.05 5.34 10.78
CA VAL A 147 0.10 6.44 10.59
C VAL A 147 0.53 7.34 9.43
N GLY A 148 1.80 7.74 9.36
CA GLY A 148 2.33 8.54 8.25
C GLY A 148 2.08 7.88 6.90
N ARG A 149 2.45 6.60 6.75
CA ARG A 149 2.18 5.85 5.52
C ARG A 149 0.70 5.75 5.18
N LEU A 150 -0.16 5.53 6.18
CA LEU A 150 -1.60 5.45 5.96
C LEU A 150 -2.18 6.81 5.58
N THR A 151 -1.69 7.90 6.16
CA THR A 151 -2.04 9.27 5.75
C THR A 151 -1.64 9.50 4.30
N ASP A 152 -0.42 9.15 3.90
CA ASP A 152 0.04 9.30 2.51
C ASP A 152 -0.82 8.52 1.52
N LEU A 153 -1.19 7.29 1.86
CA LEU A 153 -2.05 6.45 1.01
C LEU A 153 -3.52 6.92 0.98
N SER A 154 -4.01 7.50 2.08
CA SER A 154 -5.40 7.96 2.22
C SER A 154 -5.65 9.36 1.63
N THR A 155 -4.61 10.20 1.55
CA THR A 155 -4.71 11.50 0.88
C THR A 155 -4.92 11.25 -0.61
N GLY A 156 -6.04 11.71 -1.17
CA GLY A 156 -6.27 11.63 -2.61
C GLY A 156 -5.21 12.42 -3.40
N PRO A 157 -5.11 12.21 -4.73
CA PRO A 157 -4.27 13.06 -5.57
C PRO A 157 -4.66 14.52 -5.33
N SER A 158 -3.66 15.39 -5.20
CA SER A 158 -3.91 16.82 -5.07
C SER A 158 -4.69 17.36 -6.27
N PRO A 159 -5.50 18.43 -6.13
CA PRO A 159 -6.15 19.07 -7.27
C PRO A 159 -5.17 19.40 -8.40
N GLU A 160 -3.93 19.71 -8.06
CA GLU A 160 -2.85 19.99 -9.00
C GLU A 160 -2.39 18.72 -9.74
N VAL A 161 -2.26 17.57 -9.07
CA VAL A 161 -2.00 16.27 -9.73
C VAL A 161 -3.15 15.87 -10.64
N GLU A 162 -4.40 16.06 -10.22
CA GLU A 162 -5.57 15.81 -11.07
C GLU A 162 -5.57 16.71 -12.32
N ALA A 163 -5.19 17.98 -12.17
CA ALA A 163 -5.02 18.91 -13.28
C ALA A 163 -3.87 18.49 -14.20
N LEU A 164 -2.73 18.06 -13.65
CA LEU A 164 -1.57 17.59 -14.42
C LEU A 164 -1.91 16.30 -15.19
N ALA A 165 -2.58 15.34 -14.55
CA ALA A 165 -3.03 14.10 -15.17
C ALA A 165 -4.02 14.38 -16.32
N SER A 166 -4.98 15.29 -16.10
CA SER A 166 -5.94 15.72 -17.12
C SER A 166 -5.22 16.38 -18.31
N PHE A 167 -4.26 17.26 -18.03
CA PHE A 167 -3.48 17.96 -19.05
C PHE A 167 -2.63 16.99 -19.88
N ALA A 168 -1.90 16.08 -19.22
CA ALA A 168 -1.10 15.06 -19.91
C ALA A 168 -1.98 14.12 -20.74
N LEU A 169 -3.17 13.74 -20.25
CA LEU A 169 -4.08 12.87 -21.00
C LEU A 169 -4.65 13.57 -22.22
N ALA A 170 -5.03 14.85 -22.10
CA ALA A 170 -5.46 15.65 -23.23
C ALA A 170 -4.35 15.79 -24.30
N HIS A 171 -3.10 15.99 -23.87
CA HIS A 171 -1.94 16.01 -24.77
C HIS A 171 -1.69 14.67 -25.45
N ALA A 172 -1.83 13.56 -24.72
CA ALA A 172 -1.71 12.21 -25.25
C ALA A 172 -2.78 11.95 -26.34
N VAL A 173 -4.03 12.33 -26.07
CA VAL A 173 -5.13 12.22 -27.05
C VAL A 173 -4.84 13.07 -28.28
N HIS A 174 -4.43 14.33 -28.11
CA HIS A 174 -4.10 15.21 -29.22
C HIS A 174 -2.92 14.70 -30.06
N SER A 175 -2.00 13.94 -29.45
CA SER A 175 -0.85 13.37 -30.16
C SER A 175 -1.21 12.22 -31.11
N ILE A 176 -2.37 11.59 -30.94
CA ILE A 176 -2.81 10.46 -31.79
C ILE A 176 -4.16 10.68 -32.47
N VAL A 177 -4.93 11.69 -32.06
CA VAL A 177 -6.23 12.05 -32.65
C VAL A 177 -6.06 13.35 -33.43
N PRO A 178 -6.46 13.42 -34.71
CA PRO A 178 -7.20 12.40 -35.48
C PRO A 178 -6.32 11.42 -36.26
N GLU A 179 -5.01 11.64 -36.33
CA GLU A 179 -4.10 11.02 -37.30
C GLU A 179 -3.89 9.51 -37.09
N GLY A 180 -4.06 9.04 -35.86
CA GLY A 180 -3.75 7.68 -35.42
C GLY A 180 -2.27 7.47 -35.14
N GLY A 181 -1.90 6.20 -34.95
CA GLY A 181 -0.53 5.79 -34.63
C GLY A 181 -0.28 5.57 -33.14
N PRO A 182 0.83 4.89 -32.80
CA PRO A 182 1.20 4.64 -31.42
C PRO A 182 1.61 5.95 -30.74
N LEU A 183 1.27 6.08 -29.47
CA LEU A 183 1.77 7.19 -28.68
C LEU A 183 3.25 6.95 -28.38
N VAL A 184 4.12 7.92 -28.69
CA VAL A 184 5.48 7.89 -28.13
C VAL A 184 5.37 8.22 -26.63
N PRO A 185 5.76 7.31 -25.71
CA PRO A 185 5.66 7.56 -24.28
C PRO A 185 6.38 8.85 -23.90
N PHE A 186 5.81 9.59 -22.96
CA PHE A 186 6.41 10.84 -22.49
C PHE A 186 6.25 11.01 -20.98
N CYS A 187 7.16 11.81 -20.42
CA CYS A 187 7.09 12.31 -19.06
C CYS A 187 6.88 13.82 -19.11
N LEU A 188 5.91 14.31 -18.35
CA LEU A 188 5.67 15.72 -18.09
C LEU A 188 6.06 15.98 -16.64
N LEU A 189 6.97 16.93 -16.42
CA LEU A 189 7.42 17.34 -15.09
C LEU A 189 6.84 18.73 -14.78
N GLU A 190 6.51 18.98 -13.52
CA GLU A 190 6.13 20.29 -13.01
C GLU A 190 7.03 20.65 -11.82
N GLU A 191 7.72 21.79 -11.95
CA GLU A 191 8.62 22.34 -10.94
C GLU A 191 7.86 23.17 -9.89
N ALA A 192 8.53 23.53 -8.80
CA ALA A 192 7.90 24.22 -7.68
C ALA A 192 7.34 25.62 -8.03
N ASP A 193 7.86 26.26 -9.08
CA ASP A 193 7.39 27.53 -9.63
C ASP A 193 6.25 27.37 -10.65
N GLY A 194 5.85 26.12 -10.93
CA GLY A 194 4.81 25.76 -11.90
C GLY A 194 5.32 25.65 -13.35
N GLU A 195 6.61 25.78 -13.61
CA GLU A 195 7.18 25.52 -14.93
C GLU A 195 7.00 24.03 -15.30
N ARG A 196 6.65 23.77 -16.56
CA ARG A 196 6.43 22.40 -17.07
C ARG A 196 7.38 22.07 -18.20
N SER A 197 7.98 20.88 -18.14
CA SER A 197 8.83 20.33 -19.21
C SER A 197 8.32 18.98 -19.67
N LEU A 198 8.46 18.69 -20.96
CA LEU A 198 8.01 17.44 -21.58
C LEU A 198 9.18 16.70 -22.23
N HIS A 199 9.35 15.44 -21.87
CA HIS A 199 10.39 14.55 -22.37
C HIS A 199 9.78 13.32 -23.02
N ARG A 200 10.16 13.01 -24.27
CA ARG A 200 9.67 11.85 -25.02
C ARG A 200 10.69 10.71 -25.01
N PHE A 201 10.21 9.48 -24.94
CA PHE A 201 11.04 8.27 -24.84
C PHE A 201 10.72 7.34 -26.00
N VAL A 202 11.62 7.31 -26.99
CA VAL A 202 11.47 6.46 -28.18
C VAL A 202 12.11 5.10 -27.95
N GLY A 203 11.41 4.02 -28.30
CA GLY A 203 11.91 2.66 -28.19
C GLY A 203 10.79 1.64 -28.10
N GLU A 204 11.12 0.45 -27.61
CA GLU A 204 10.12 -0.54 -27.20
C GLU A 204 9.24 0.06 -26.08
N LEU A 205 7.94 -0.22 -26.11
CA LEU A 205 6.95 0.45 -25.27
C LEU A 205 7.25 0.28 -23.79
N ARG A 206 7.44 -0.96 -23.32
CA ARG A 206 7.68 -1.25 -21.91
C ARG A 206 8.96 -0.58 -21.43
N GLU A 207 10.06 -0.74 -22.17
CA GLU A 207 11.33 -0.10 -21.83
C GLU A 207 11.23 1.43 -21.82
N SER A 208 10.47 2.01 -22.75
CA SER A 208 10.29 3.47 -22.85
C SER A 208 9.47 4.02 -21.69
N VAL A 209 8.44 3.30 -21.25
CA VAL A 209 7.66 3.66 -20.06
C VAL A 209 8.50 3.54 -18.78
N GLU A 210 9.30 2.48 -18.65
CA GLU A 210 10.21 2.31 -17.52
C GLU A 210 11.22 3.46 -17.45
N ARG A 211 11.84 3.85 -18.57
CA ARG A 211 12.73 5.03 -18.64
C ARG A 211 12.03 6.35 -18.33
N ALA A 212 10.77 6.52 -18.77
CA ALA A 212 9.99 7.72 -18.45
C ALA A 212 9.73 7.83 -16.95
N ARG A 213 9.45 6.72 -16.27
CA ARG A 213 9.29 6.66 -14.81
C ARG A 213 10.60 6.92 -14.09
N ASP A 214 11.71 6.35 -14.55
CA ASP A 214 13.03 6.60 -13.97
C ASP A 214 13.45 8.06 -14.13
N HIS A 215 13.14 8.69 -15.27
CA HIS A 215 13.35 10.11 -15.48
C HIS A 215 12.52 10.97 -14.52
N ALA A 216 11.25 10.61 -14.29
CA ALA A 216 10.43 11.28 -13.28
C ALA A 216 11.09 11.23 -11.90
N ARG A 217 11.43 10.04 -11.41
CA ARG A 217 12.08 9.83 -10.09
C ARG A 217 13.39 10.61 -9.92
N ALA A 218 14.15 10.77 -11.00
CA ALA A 218 15.43 11.47 -10.99
C ALA A 218 15.32 12.99 -11.16
N SER A 219 14.13 13.54 -11.42
CA SER A 219 13.96 14.94 -11.81
C SER A 219 14.13 15.95 -10.67
N GLY A 220 13.70 15.59 -9.45
CA GLY A 220 13.54 16.56 -8.36
C GLY A 220 12.30 17.44 -8.48
N ALA A 221 11.44 17.21 -9.49
CA ALA A 221 10.20 17.93 -9.70
C ALA A 221 9.21 17.71 -8.54
N VAL A 222 8.27 18.64 -8.36
CA VAL A 222 7.23 18.53 -7.32
C VAL A 222 6.06 17.64 -7.77
N ARG A 223 5.84 17.53 -9.09
CA ARG A 223 4.85 16.63 -9.70
C ARG A 223 5.37 16.08 -11.02
N ALA A 224 4.91 14.88 -11.36
CA ALA A 224 5.20 14.27 -12.65
C ALA A 224 3.97 13.54 -13.17
N ALA A 225 3.89 13.42 -14.50
CA ALA A 225 2.94 12.57 -15.20
C ALA A 225 3.66 11.78 -16.31
N VAL A 226 3.46 10.47 -16.37
CA VAL A 226 3.95 9.60 -17.44
C VAL A 226 2.77 9.12 -18.26
N ALA A 227 2.85 9.26 -19.58
CA ALA A 227 1.80 8.87 -20.51
C ALA A 227 2.29 7.81 -21.50
N TRP A 228 1.42 6.85 -21.82
CA TRP A 228 1.72 5.76 -22.76
C TRP A 228 0.46 5.19 -23.41
N ASP A 229 0.59 4.46 -24.52
CA ASP A 229 -0.50 3.70 -25.13
C ASP A 229 -0.55 2.26 -24.63
N GLY A 230 -1.73 1.65 -24.66
CA GLY A 230 -1.92 0.29 -24.22
C GLY A 230 -3.35 -0.18 -24.46
N TYR A 231 -3.76 -1.16 -23.66
CA TYR A 231 -5.09 -1.76 -23.78
C TYR A 231 -5.81 -1.75 -22.44
N LEU A 232 -7.06 -1.29 -22.46
CA LEU A 232 -7.97 -1.42 -21.32
C LEU A 232 -8.95 -2.57 -21.59
N THR A 233 -8.99 -3.53 -20.67
CA THR A 233 -9.99 -4.61 -20.70
C THR A 233 -11.12 -4.26 -19.73
N ALA A 234 -12.29 -3.92 -20.25
CA ALA A 234 -13.50 -3.67 -19.48
C ALA A 234 -14.64 -4.53 -20.03
N ASP A 235 -15.43 -5.14 -19.14
CA ASP A 235 -16.55 -6.02 -19.51
C ASP A 235 -16.19 -7.13 -20.52
N GLY A 236 -15.01 -7.73 -20.34
CA GLY A 236 -14.49 -8.78 -21.23
C GLY A 236 -14.05 -8.29 -22.61
N THR A 237 -14.11 -6.99 -22.88
CA THR A 237 -13.72 -6.39 -24.15
C THR A 237 -12.41 -5.61 -23.99
N ARG A 238 -11.43 -5.95 -24.82
CA ARG A 238 -10.13 -5.25 -24.89
C ARG A 238 -10.23 -4.10 -25.90
N THR A 239 -9.93 -2.89 -25.47
CA THR A 239 -9.96 -1.67 -26.31
C THR A 239 -8.64 -0.92 -26.20
N ASP A 240 -8.21 -0.27 -27.28
CA ASP A 240 -7.07 0.64 -27.24
C ASP A 240 -7.34 1.80 -26.28
N ALA A 241 -6.35 2.13 -25.47
CA ALA A 241 -6.44 3.18 -24.48
C ALA A 241 -5.09 3.89 -24.29
N LEU A 242 -5.18 5.18 -24.05
CA LEU A 242 -4.08 5.99 -23.55
C LEU A 242 -4.14 6.00 -22.04
N PHE A 243 -2.99 5.86 -21.40
CA PHE A 243 -2.84 5.87 -19.95
C PHE A 243 -2.00 7.06 -19.52
N VAL A 244 -2.33 7.63 -18.37
CA VAL A 244 -1.53 8.62 -17.65
C VAL A 244 -1.45 8.24 -16.19
N GLU A 245 -0.23 8.09 -15.70
CA GLU A 245 0.09 7.96 -14.29
C GLU A 245 0.68 9.27 -13.79
N ALA A 246 0.14 9.88 -12.72
CA ALA A 246 0.65 11.13 -12.18
C ALA A 246 0.72 11.11 -10.64
N SER A 247 1.71 11.76 -10.04
CA SER A 247 1.80 11.91 -8.57
C SER A 247 2.48 13.21 -8.15
N ASP A 248 2.24 13.61 -6.89
CA ASP A 248 3.13 14.53 -6.17
C ASP A 248 4.36 13.74 -5.67
N THR A 249 5.43 14.44 -5.32
CA THR A 249 6.60 13.85 -4.63
C THR A 249 6.18 13.08 -3.38
N GLY A 250 6.53 11.80 -3.30
CA GLY A 250 6.28 10.93 -2.14
C GLY A 250 4.82 10.52 -1.93
N ARG A 251 3.88 10.91 -2.80
CA ARG A 251 2.46 10.54 -2.70
C ARG A 251 2.07 9.49 -3.72
N SER A 252 1.05 8.69 -3.40
CA SER A 252 0.49 7.70 -4.34
C SER A 252 0.11 8.31 -5.67
N SER A 253 0.34 7.58 -6.76
CA SER A 253 -0.03 8.02 -8.09
C SER A 253 -1.53 7.82 -8.37
N VAL A 254 -2.06 8.61 -9.30
CA VAL A 254 -3.37 8.39 -9.94
C VAL A 254 -3.15 7.85 -11.35
N LEU A 255 -3.84 6.75 -11.69
CA LEU A 255 -3.84 6.19 -13.05
C LEU A 255 -5.16 6.51 -13.75
N ARG A 256 -5.08 7.28 -14.84
CA ARG A 256 -6.23 7.60 -15.71
C ARG A 256 -6.05 6.98 -17.08
N ALA A 257 -7.16 6.67 -17.72
CA ALA A 257 -7.16 6.15 -19.08
C ALA A 257 -8.25 6.78 -19.96
N GLN A 258 -7.93 7.03 -21.22
CA GLN A 258 -8.86 7.40 -22.26
C GLN A 258 -8.86 6.33 -23.34
N ARG A 259 -10.00 5.64 -23.52
CA ARG A 259 -10.19 4.73 -24.65
C ARG A 259 -10.26 5.52 -25.95
N TYR A 260 -9.77 4.94 -27.03
CA TYR A 260 -9.94 5.46 -28.37
C TYR A 260 -10.22 4.32 -29.35
N SER A 261 -10.73 4.67 -30.52
CA SER A 261 -11.00 3.69 -31.57
C SER A 261 -10.69 4.27 -32.94
N PRO A 262 -10.09 3.48 -33.85
CA PRO A 262 -10.01 3.84 -35.26
C PRO A 262 -11.42 3.82 -35.87
N VAL A 263 -11.82 4.93 -36.47
CA VAL A 263 -13.01 5.05 -37.32
C VAL A 263 -12.56 5.31 -38.76
N PRO A 264 -13.41 5.11 -39.78
CA PRO A 264 -13.00 5.32 -41.17
C PRO A 264 -12.36 6.71 -41.39
N GLY A 265 -11.07 6.72 -41.70
CA GLY A 265 -10.29 7.92 -42.00
C GLY A 265 -9.76 8.74 -40.81
N ARG A 266 -9.99 8.32 -39.54
CA ARG A 266 -9.44 9.01 -38.35
C ARG A 266 -9.49 8.15 -37.08
N THR A 267 -8.78 8.56 -36.05
CA THR A 267 -8.96 8.05 -34.68
C THR A 267 -9.89 8.98 -33.90
N ALA A 268 -10.70 8.44 -32.99
CA ALA A 268 -11.55 9.24 -32.10
C ALA A 268 -11.55 8.68 -30.66
N PRO A 269 -11.65 9.55 -29.63
CA PRO A 269 -11.84 9.11 -28.26
C PRO A 269 -13.20 8.41 -28.09
N VAL A 270 -13.25 7.42 -27.20
CA VAL A 270 -14.45 6.64 -26.89
C VAL A 270 -14.85 6.84 -25.44
N GLY A 271 -15.95 7.58 -25.23
CA GLY A 271 -16.47 7.91 -23.91
C GLY A 271 -15.55 8.85 -23.13
N GLU A 272 -15.91 9.08 -21.86
CA GLU A 272 -15.13 9.91 -20.93
C GLU A 272 -13.88 9.18 -20.41
N PRO A 273 -12.83 9.93 -20.01
CA PRO A 273 -11.70 9.37 -19.27
C PRO A 273 -12.15 8.66 -17.99
N VAL A 274 -11.53 7.52 -17.70
CA VAL A 274 -11.77 6.75 -16.47
C VAL A 274 -10.55 6.81 -15.55
N THR A 275 -10.77 6.83 -14.24
CA THR A 275 -9.73 6.62 -13.23
C THR A 275 -9.74 5.15 -12.85
N LEU A 276 -8.60 4.48 -13.02
CA LEU A 276 -8.50 3.02 -12.87
C LEU A 276 -8.10 2.63 -11.47
N GLU A 277 -6.92 3.08 -11.01
CA GLU A 277 -6.32 2.65 -9.75
C GLU A 277 -5.41 3.75 -9.18
N ARG A 278 -4.97 3.54 -7.93
CA ARG A 278 -3.87 4.29 -7.32
C ARG A 278 -2.62 3.42 -7.32
N GLY A 279 -1.49 3.97 -7.75
CA GLY A 279 -0.20 3.30 -7.78
C GLY A 279 0.74 3.76 -6.65
N ALA A 280 1.92 3.14 -6.60
CA ALA A 280 3.02 3.66 -5.82
C ALA A 280 3.42 5.07 -6.30
N PRO A 281 4.09 5.89 -5.46
CA PRO A 281 4.59 7.18 -5.91
C PRO A 281 5.42 7.09 -7.19
N LEU A 282 5.14 8.01 -8.13
CA LEU A 282 5.93 8.16 -9.35
C LEU A 282 7.22 8.94 -9.06
N LEU A 283 7.16 9.87 -8.11
CA LEU A 283 8.25 10.72 -7.60
C LEU A 283 8.68 10.31 -6.20
#